data_AF-A0A7X2J9U1-F1
#
_entry.id   AF-A0A7X2J9U1-F1
#
_cell.length_a   1.000
_cell.length_b   1.000
_cell.length_c   1.000
_cell.angle_alpha   90.00
_cell.angle_beta   90.00
_cell.angle_gamma   90.00
#
_symmetry.space_group_name_H-M   'P 1'
#
loop_
_entity.id
_entity.type
_entity.pdbx_description
1 polymer ?
#
loop_
_entity_poly.entity_id
_entity_poly.type
_entity_poly.pdbx_seq_one_letter_code
_entity_poly.pdbx_strand_id
1 'polypeptide(L)'
;MLKLEIKMDEKKIAADQKYQVESIYQAVEQAFSRYGLNKAQQPDGTLCFTGNGNPKDYGAFGCIITSLREKVWFMEYVTKWVWYNSDDGENEEDFAVEDVLYHYTKRLSVA
;
A
#
# COMPACT_ATOMS: atom_id res chain seq x y z
N MET A 1 -8.14 10.74 8.94
CA MET A 1 -7.91 10.19 7.61
C MET A 1 -7.31 8.80 7.69
N LEU A 2 -7.84 7.88 6.87
CA LEU A 2 -7.22 6.60 6.56
C LEU A 2 -6.64 6.67 5.15
N LYS A 3 -5.34 6.46 4.98
CA LYS A 3 -4.68 6.54 3.67
C LYS A 3 -3.50 5.57 3.57
N LEU A 4 -3.38 4.89 2.44
CA LEU A 4 -2.24 4.04 2.10
C LEU A 4 -1.59 4.52 0.81
N GLU A 5 -0.27 4.75 0.86
CA GLU A 5 0.54 5.09 -0.31
C GLU A 5 1.42 3.92 -0.71
N ILE A 6 1.38 3.56 -2.00
CA ILE A 6 2.14 2.45 -2.59
C ILE A 6 2.88 2.93 -3.83
N LYS A 7 4.18 2.62 -3.93
CA LYS A 7 4.98 2.84 -5.14
C LYS A 7 5.80 1.60 -5.46
N MET A 8 5.88 1.26 -6.74
CA MET A 8 6.64 0.12 -7.25
C MET A 8 7.94 0.58 -7.94
N ASP A 9 8.98 -0.25 -7.89
CA ASP A 9 10.23 -0.07 -8.62
C ASP A 9 10.04 -0.45 -10.10
N GLU A 10 9.49 0.47 -10.87
CA GLU A 10 9.23 0.24 -12.29
C GLU A 10 10.50 -0.08 -13.08
N LYS A 11 11.64 0.50 -12.67
CA LYS A 11 12.94 0.25 -13.31
C LYS A 11 13.38 -1.19 -13.07
N LYS A 12 13.30 -1.66 -11.82
CA LYS A 12 13.65 -3.04 -11.47
C LYS A 12 12.69 -4.04 -12.12
N ILE A 13 11.38 -3.76 -12.13
CA ILE A 13 10.38 -4.61 -12.81
C ILE A 13 10.74 -4.74 -14.30
N ALA A 14 11.02 -3.62 -14.97
CA ALA A 14 11.37 -3.60 -16.39
C ALA A 14 12.70 -4.31 -16.68
N ALA A 15 13.69 -4.20 -15.78
CA ALA A 15 14.99 -4.84 -15.92
C ALA A 15 14.94 -6.35 -15.70
N ASP A 16 14.19 -6.82 -14.70
CA ASP A 16 14.08 -8.24 -14.37
C ASP A 16 13.24 -9.02 -15.39
N GLN A 17 12.37 -8.36 -16.14
CA GLN A 17 11.48 -8.92 -17.17
C GLN A 17 10.59 -10.09 -16.69
N LYS A 18 10.46 -10.31 -15.37
CA LYS A 18 9.57 -11.32 -14.78
C LYS A 18 8.10 -10.94 -14.89
N TYR A 19 7.81 -9.64 -14.87
CA TYR A 19 6.46 -9.06 -14.92
C TYR A 19 6.47 -7.79 -15.76
N GLN A 20 5.30 -7.41 -16.29
CA GLN A 20 5.09 -6.09 -16.86
C GLN A 20 4.70 -5.11 -15.75
N VAL A 21 5.20 -3.87 -15.83
CA VAL A 21 4.88 -2.79 -14.88
C VAL A 21 3.36 -2.61 -14.75
N GLU A 22 2.64 -2.61 -15.87
CA GLU A 22 1.18 -2.48 -15.90
C GLU A 22 0.49 -3.62 -15.13
N SER A 23 0.92 -4.87 -15.33
CA SER A 23 0.32 -6.02 -14.64
C SER A 23 0.51 -5.97 -13.12
N ILE A 24 1.64 -5.43 -12.65
CA ILE A 24 1.89 -5.24 -11.21
C ILE A 24 0.92 -4.21 -10.64
N TYR A 25 0.76 -3.05 -11.28
CA TYR A 25 -0.18 -2.04 -10.82
C TYR A 25 -1.64 -2.53 -10.90
N GLN A 26 -2.02 -3.25 -11.95
CA GLN A 26 -3.34 -3.88 -12.04
C GLN A 26 -3.58 -4.86 -10.88
N ALA A 27 -2.58 -5.68 -10.50
CA ALA A 27 -2.68 -6.59 -9.37
C ALA A 27 -2.82 -5.84 -8.04
N VAL A 28 -2.08 -4.75 -7.85
CA VAL A 28 -2.25 -3.85 -6.69
C VAL A 28 -3.68 -3.33 -6.68
N GLU A 29 -4.14 -2.66 -7.74
CA GLU A 29 -5.50 -2.09 -7.79
C GLU A 29 -6.60 -3.14 -7.57
N GLN A 30 -6.45 -4.33 -8.14
CA GLN A 30 -7.39 -5.43 -7.94
C GLN A 30 -7.52 -5.81 -6.46
N ALA A 31 -6.43 -5.75 -5.68
CA ALA A 31 -6.48 -5.99 -4.24
C ALA A 31 -7.38 -5.01 -3.49
N PHE A 32 -7.54 -3.77 -3.99
CA PHE A 32 -8.39 -2.73 -3.38
C PHE A 32 -9.82 -2.72 -3.94
N SER A 33 -10.04 -3.25 -5.14
CA SER A 33 -11.29 -3.13 -5.91
C SER A 33 -12.57 -3.51 -5.14
N ARG A 34 -12.51 -4.49 -4.24
CA ARG A 34 -13.69 -4.98 -3.48
C ARG A 34 -14.08 -4.12 -2.28
N TYR A 35 -13.25 -3.15 -1.88
CA TYR A 35 -13.45 -2.38 -0.66
C TYR A 35 -14.05 -0.99 -0.90
N GLY A 36 -14.21 -0.57 -2.17
CA GLY A 36 -14.79 0.73 -2.51
C GLY A 36 -13.95 1.93 -2.08
N LEU A 37 -12.66 1.72 -1.78
CA LEU A 37 -11.73 2.78 -1.37
C LEU A 37 -11.49 3.75 -2.52
N ASN A 38 -11.30 5.02 -2.19
CA ASN A 38 -10.95 6.05 -3.16
C ASN A 38 -9.51 5.82 -3.66
N LYS A 39 -9.27 6.07 -4.95
CA LYS A 39 -7.95 5.92 -5.59
C LYS A 39 -7.54 7.21 -6.29
N ALA A 40 -6.30 7.63 -6.09
CA ALA A 40 -5.63 8.66 -6.88
C ALA A 40 -4.21 8.22 -7.21
N GLN A 41 -3.63 8.77 -8.28
CA GLN A 41 -2.23 8.55 -8.63
C GLN A 41 -1.49 9.90 -8.60
N GLN A 42 -0.34 9.92 -7.94
CA GLN A 42 0.56 11.08 -7.92
C GLN A 42 1.40 11.12 -9.21
N PRO A 43 1.93 12.29 -9.62
CA PRO A 43 2.75 12.42 -10.84
C PRO A 43 3.99 11.54 -10.87
N ASP A 44 4.48 11.11 -9.71
CA ASP A 44 5.66 10.26 -9.57
C ASP A 44 5.36 8.75 -9.64
N GLY A 45 4.11 8.38 -9.95
CA GLY A 45 3.62 7.01 -10.04
C GLY A 45 3.03 6.45 -8.75
N THR A 46 3.14 7.14 -7.61
CA THR A 46 2.61 6.66 -6.33
C THR A 46 1.09 6.53 -6.38
N LEU A 47 0.58 5.33 -6.11
CA LEU A 47 -0.85 5.09 -5.88
C LEU A 47 -1.21 5.48 -4.45
N CYS A 48 -2.26 6.29 -4.33
CA CYS A 48 -2.85 6.71 -3.06
C CYS A 48 -4.25 6.15 -2.94
N PHE A 49 -4.48 5.35 -1.90
CA PHE A 49 -5.79 4.83 -1.54
C PHE A 49 -6.27 5.52 -0.27
N THR A 50 -7.45 6.12 -0.28
CA THR A 50 -8.04 6.77 0.90
C THR A 50 -9.37 6.12 1.28
N GLY A 51 -9.66 6.13 2.58
CA GLY A 51 -10.99 5.78 3.10
C GLY A 51 -12.09 6.60 2.43
N ASN A 52 -13.30 6.05 2.44
CA ASN A 52 -14.52 6.70 1.94
C ASN A 52 -15.52 7.01 3.07
N GLY A 53 -15.13 6.79 4.33
CA GLY A 53 -15.97 7.01 5.51
C GLY A 53 -16.78 5.78 5.91
N ASN A 54 -16.58 4.63 5.26
CA ASN A 54 -17.20 3.38 5.67
C ASN A 54 -16.55 2.90 6.99
N PRO A 55 -17.35 2.49 8.00
CA PRO A 55 -16.81 1.97 9.26
C PRO A 55 -15.87 0.77 9.12
N LYS A 56 -15.88 0.09 7.97
CA LYS A 56 -15.01 -1.05 7.67
C LYS A 56 -13.67 -0.66 7.05
N ASP A 57 -13.42 0.62 6.74
CA ASP A 57 -12.22 1.06 6.03
C ASP A 57 -10.94 0.66 6.76
N TYR A 58 -10.88 0.85 8.09
CA TYR A 58 -9.72 0.46 8.90
C TYR A 58 -9.39 -1.04 8.73
N GLY A 59 -10.40 -1.90 8.91
CA GLY A 59 -10.26 -3.33 8.73
C GLY A 59 -9.92 -3.72 7.28
N ALA A 60 -10.44 -3.00 6.29
CA ALA A 60 -10.13 -3.21 4.88
C ALA A 60 -8.65 -2.96 4.60
N PHE A 61 -8.10 -1.83 5.06
CA PHE A 61 -6.68 -1.52 4.93
C PHE A 61 -5.81 -2.55 5.65
N GLY A 62 -6.17 -2.96 6.86
CA GLY A 62 -5.46 -4.04 7.58
C GLY A 62 -5.40 -5.34 6.76
N CYS A 63 -6.53 -5.80 6.25
CA CYS A 63 -6.60 -7.00 5.39
C CYS A 63 -5.78 -6.87 4.11
N ILE A 64 -5.79 -5.71 3.46
CA ILE A 64 -4.99 -5.47 2.26
C ILE A 64 -3.50 -5.48 2.58
N ILE A 65 -3.09 -4.79 3.66
CA ILE A 65 -1.70 -4.71 4.07
C ILE A 65 -1.13 -6.10 4.35
N THR A 66 -1.85 -6.91 5.12
CA THR A 66 -1.41 -8.29 5.41
C THR A 66 -1.39 -9.16 4.16
N SER A 67 -2.36 -9.01 3.26
CA SER A 67 -2.44 -9.79 2.01
C SER A 67 -1.32 -9.47 1.03
N LEU A 68 -0.94 -8.18 0.90
CA LEU A 68 0.14 -7.74 0.02
C LEU A 68 1.51 -8.18 0.54
N ARG A 69 1.72 -8.14 1.87
CA ARG A 69 2.95 -8.60 2.53
C ARG A 69 3.31 -10.04 2.15
N GLU A 70 2.30 -10.91 2.01
CA GLU A 70 2.49 -12.32 1.66
C GLU A 70 2.86 -12.54 0.18
N LYS A 71 2.77 -11.52 -0.67
CA LYS A 71 3.08 -11.64 -2.09
C LYS A 71 4.56 -11.35 -2.34
N VAL A 72 5.29 -12.37 -2.79
CA VAL A 72 6.71 -12.25 -3.17
C VAL A 72 6.91 -11.13 -4.20
N TRP A 73 6.09 -11.10 -5.26
CA TRP A 73 6.16 -10.05 -6.30
C TRP A 73 5.97 -8.64 -5.72
N PHE A 74 5.16 -8.49 -4.66
CA PHE A 74 4.94 -7.19 -4.06
C PHE A 74 6.16 -6.77 -3.24
N MET A 75 6.61 -7.64 -2.33
CA MET A 75 7.76 -7.36 -1.46
C MET A 75 9.08 -7.21 -2.24
N GLU A 76 9.21 -7.85 -3.40
CA GLU A 76 10.40 -7.74 -4.25
C GLU A 76 10.51 -6.38 -4.95
N TYR A 77 9.37 -5.74 -5.27
CA TYR A 77 9.33 -4.55 -6.12
C TYR A 77 8.77 -3.29 -5.44
N VAL A 78 8.18 -3.38 -4.25
CA VAL A 78 7.67 -2.18 -3.55
C VAL A 78 8.82 -1.29 -3.06
N THR A 79 8.72 0.02 -3.29
CA THR A 79 9.72 1.03 -2.87
C THR A 79 9.17 2.06 -1.91
N LYS A 80 7.84 2.23 -1.87
CA LYS A 80 7.15 3.05 -0.89
C LYS A 80 5.90 2.29 -0.44
N TRP A 81 5.74 2.14 0.86
CA TRP A 81 4.55 1.58 1.45
C TRP A 81 4.27 2.24 2.79
N VAL A 82 3.41 3.26 2.79
CA VAL A 82 3.22 4.15 3.94
C VAL A 82 1.75 4.18 4.32
N TRP A 83 1.47 3.90 5.59
CA TRP A 83 0.13 3.88 6.17
C TRP A 83 -0.09 5.11 7.04
N TYR A 84 -1.22 5.79 6.83
CA TYR A 84 -1.65 6.96 7.57
C TYR A 84 -2.94 6.59 8.30
N ASN A 85 -2.90 6.63 9.63
CA ASN A 85 -3.97 6.14 10.48
C ASN A 85 -4.42 7.20 11.50
N SER A 86 -5.67 7.64 11.40
CA SER A 86 -6.29 8.52 12.40
C SER A 86 -7.26 7.80 13.35
N ASP A 87 -7.28 6.47 13.40
CA ASP A 87 -8.25 5.72 14.22
C ASP A 87 -8.10 6.03 15.72
N ASP A 88 -6.87 6.25 16.17
CA ASP A 88 -6.54 6.68 17.54
C ASP A 88 -6.38 8.21 17.70
N GLY A 89 -6.64 8.98 16.63
CA GLY A 89 -6.44 10.44 16.62
C GLY A 89 -7.68 11.23 17.06
N GLU A 90 -7.47 12.47 17.48
CA GLU A 90 -8.58 13.37 17.88
C GLU A 90 -9.54 13.67 16.73
N ASN A 91 -9.03 13.72 15.51
CA ASN A 91 -9.78 14.00 14.29
C ASN A 91 -9.01 13.51 13.05
N GLU A 92 -9.51 13.81 11.85
CA GLU A 92 -8.92 13.29 10.62
C GLU A 92 -7.52 13.82 10.27
N GLU A 93 -7.13 14.97 10.81
CA GLU A 93 -5.81 15.59 10.63
C GLU A 93 -4.79 15.11 11.67
N ASP A 94 -5.26 14.50 12.76
CA ASP A 94 -4.43 13.83 13.76
C ASP A 94 -4.27 12.36 13.37
N PHE A 95 -3.19 12.06 12.66
CA PHE A 95 -2.89 10.70 12.20
C PHE A 95 -1.45 10.30 12.49
N ALA A 96 -1.28 9.02 12.85
CA ALA A 96 0.01 8.38 12.86
C ALA A 96 0.45 8.04 11.43
N VAL A 97 1.76 8.07 11.18
CA VAL A 97 2.37 7.65 9.92
C VAL A 97 3.28 6.46 10.19
N GLU A 98 3.03 5.34 9.53
CA GLU A 98 3.84 4.13 9.62
C GLU A 98 4.48 3.82 8.26
N ASP A 99 5.80 3.65 8.24
CA ASP A 99 6.52 3.04 7.12
C ASP A 99 6.38 1.52 7.19
N VAL A 100 5.36 1.01 6.50
CA VAL A 100 5.00 -0.41 6.47
C VAL A 100 6.11 -1.23 5.81
N LEU A 101 6.78 -0.68 4.81
CA LEU A 101 7.91 -1.34 4.15
C LEU A 101 9.07 -1.53 5.14
N TYR A 102 9.43 -0.47 5.87
CA TYR A 102 10.46 -0.54 6.90
C TYR A 102 10.07 -1.52 8.01
N HIS A 103 8.81 -1.49 8.47
CA HIS A 103 8.29 -2.42 9.48
C HIS A 103 8.57 -3.88 9.08
N TYR A 104 8.19 -4.28 7.86
CA TYR A 104 8.32 -5.68 7.43
C TYR A 104 9.74 -6.07 7.04
N THR A 105 10.52 -5.17 6.45
CA THR A 105 11.91 -5.48 6.08
C THR A 105 12.81 -5.57 7.31
N LYS A 106 12.63 -4.70 8.31
CA LYS A 106 13.37 -4.79 9.59
C LYS A 106 13.06 -6.09 10.33
N ARG A 107 11.80 -6.52 10.34
CA ARG A 107 11.41 -7.79 10.97
C ARG A 107 12.02 -9.02 10.28
N LEU A 108 12.24 -8.97 8.97
CA LEU A 108 12.93 -10.03 8.24
C LEU A 108 14.44 -10.08 8.58
N SER A 109 15.07 -8.94 8.85
CA SER A 109 16.50 -8.87 9.22
C SER A 109 16.82 -9.36 10.64
N VAL A 110 15.81 -9.57 11.48
CA VAL A 110 15.95 -9.98 12.90
C VAL A 110 15.58 -11.47 13.11
N ALA A 111 15.15 -12.17 12.04
CA ALA A 111 14.72 -13.57 12.07
C ALA A 111 15.85 -14.55 11.71
#